data_AF-A0A957TJB1-F1
#
_entry.id   AF-A0A957TJB1-F1
#
_cell.length_a   1.000
_cell.length_b   1.000
_cell.length_c   1.000
_cell.angle_alpha   90.00
_cell.angle_beta   90.00
_cell.angle_gamma   90.00
#
_symmetry.space_group_name_H-M   'P 1'
#
loop_
_entity.id
_entity.type
_entity.pdbx_description
1 polymer ?
#
loop_
_entity_poly.entity_id
_entity_poly.type
_entity_poly.pdbx_seq_one_letter_code
_entity_poly.pdbx_strand_id
1 'polypeptide(L)'
;ENVDISLIPKTPLLEISYEGEDPKEATQIANDMAVVVIESAATAEWIPGRELVVMEEAREPTTPVSPRTILNTLVAVIVGMAVVVALVFAREYLRFVNQL
;
A
#
# COMPACT_ATOMS: atom_id res chain seq x y z
N GLU A 1 5.93 -5.19 6.24
CA GLU A 1 6.13 -5.88 4.95
C GLU A 1 4.84 -6.58 4.57
N ASN A 2 4.39 -6.41 3.32
CA ASN A 2 3.21 -7.08 2.79
C ASN A 2 3.51 -7.50 1.34
N VAL A 3 3.16 -8.74 0.98
CA VAL A 3 3.25 -9.26 -0.39
C VAL A 3 1.83 -9.31 -0.95
N ASP A 4 1.57 -8.62 -2.06
CA ASP A 4 0.27 -8.66 -2.75
C ASP A 4 0.43 -9.24 -4.15
N ILE A 5 -0.38 -10.25 -4.46
CA ILE A 5 -0.37 -10.97 -5.74
C ILE A 5 -1.74 -10.76 -6.38
N SER A 6 -1.80 -9.89 -7.38
CA SER A 6 -3.05 -9.53 -8.05
C SER A 6 -3.06 -10.03 -9.50
N LEU A 7 -4.20 -10.61 -9.90
CA LEU A 7 -4.45 -11.05 -11.27
C LEU A 7 -5.08 -9.90 -12.06
N ILE A 8 -4.40 -9.40 -13.09
CA ILE A 8 -4.95 -8.39 -13.98
C ILE A 8 -6.06 -9.03 -14.84
N PRO A 9 -7.34 -8.64 -14.69
CA PRO A 9 -8.45 -9.31 -15.35
C PRO A 9 -8.28 -9.34 -16.87
N LYS A 10 -8.49 -10.52 -17.48
CA LYS A 10 -8.45 -10.77 -18.93
C LYS A 10 -7.08 -10.67 -19.60
N THR A 11 -5.99 -10.82 -18.85
CA THR A 11 -4.64 -10.98 -19.43
C THR A 11 -3.94 -12.20 -18.84
N PRO A 12 -3.04 -12.89 -19.56
CA PRO A 12 -2.22 -13.96 -19.00
C PRO A 12 -1.05 -13.42 -18.14
N LEU A 13 -1.18 -12.19 -17.61
CA LEU A 13 -0.14 -11.51 -16.86
C LEU A 13 -0.32 -11.74 -15.36
N LEU A 14 0.78 -12.06 -14.71
CA LEU A 14 0.88 -12.11 -13.26
C LEU A 14 1.70 -10.89 -12.81
N GLU A 15 1.13 -10.08 -11.94
CA GLU A 15 1.83 -8.96 -11.32
C GLU A 15 2.32 -9.39 -9.93
N ILE A 16 3.62 -9.19 -9.69
CA ILE A 16 4.25 -9.44 -8.40
C ILE A 16 4.71 -8.10 -7.86
N SER A 17 4.16 -7.74 -6.70
CA SER A 17 4.48 -6.48 -6.04
C SER A 17 4.91 -6.72 -4.60
N TYR A 18 5.89 -5.93 -4.16
CA TYR A 18 6.36 -5.95 -2.78
C TYR A 18 6.55 -4.52 -2.29
N GLU A 19 5.97 -4.22 -1.13
CA GLU A 19 6.11 -2.93 -0.45
C GLU A 19 7.06 -3.07 0.75
N GLY A 20 8.20 -2.39 0.68
CA GLY A 20 9.25 -2.36 1.71
C GLY A 20 9.78 -0.96 1.98
N GLU A 21 10.59 -0.81 3.03
CA GLU A 21 11.18 0.47 3.42
C GLU A 21 12.38 0.87 2.55
N ASP A 22 13.24 -0.09 2.19
CA ASP A 22 14.38 0.12 1.29
C ASP A 22 13.97 -0.20 -0.17
N PRO A 23 14.02 0.78 -1.08
CA PRO A 23 13.76 0.56 -2.51
C PRO A 23 14.58 -0.55 -3.15
N LYS A 24 15.83 -0.74 -2.71
CA LYS A 24 16.75 -1.75 -3.26
C LYS A 24 16.34 -3.14 -2.85
N GLU A 25 16.11 -3.33 -1.56
CA GLU A 25 15.65 -4.59 -1.00
C GLU A 25 14.28 -4.96 -1.58
N ALA A 26 13.37 -3.99 -1.68
CA ALA A 26 12.06 -4.21 -2.26
C ALA A 26 12.10 -4.68 -3.72
N THR A 27 13.02 -4.11 -4.50
CA THR A 27 13.25 -4.51 -5.89
C THR A 27 13.82 -5.92 -5.98
N GLN A 28 14.80 -6.25 -5.14
CA GLN A 28 15.39 -7.58 -5.09
C GLN A 28 14.35 -8.64 -4.71
N ILE A 29 13.57 -8.38 -3.66
CA ILE A 29 12.53 -9.31 -3.21
C ILE A 29 11.47 -9.51 -4.30
N ALA A 30 11.02 -8.46 -4.99
CA ALA A 30 10.05 -8.60 -6.07
C ALA A 30 10.57 -9.47 -7.22
N ASN A 31 11.84 -9.27 -7.62
CA ASN A 31 12.48 -10.06 -8.66
C ASN A 31 12.71 -11.52 -8.23
N ASP A 32 13.20 -11.74 -7.01
CA ASP A 32 13.44 -13.09 -6.47
C ASP A 32 12.12 -13.87 -6.32
N MET A 33 11.04 -13.20 -5.90
CA MET A 33 9.70 -13.78 -5.84
C MET A 33 9.20 -14.20 -7.23
N ALA A 34 9.53 -13.46 -8.30
CA ALA A 34 9.19 -13.86 -9.66
C ALA A 34 9.85 -15.19 -10.05
N VAL A 35 11.13 -15.38 -9.69
CA VAL A 35 11.84 -16.64 -9.92
C VAL A 35 11.19 -17.79 -9.16
N VAL A 36 10.93 -17.61 -7.86
CA VAL A 36 10.30 -18.64 -7.01
C VAL A 36 8.91 -19.03 -7.54
N VAL A 37 8.14 -18.07 -8.03
CA VAL A 37 6.81 -18.32 -8.61
C VAL A 37 6.92 -19.13 -9.90
N ILE A 38 7.87 -18.82 -10.78
CA ILE A 38 8.10 -19.58 -12.03
C ILE A 38 8.52 -21.01 -11.71
N GLU A 39 9.47 -21.21 -10.78
CA GLU A 39 9.91 -22.54 -10.34
C GLU A 39 8.78 -23.36 -9.71
N SER A 40 7.97 -22.72 -8.86
CA SER A 40 6.83 -23.37 -8.23
C SER A 40 5.74 -23.73 -9.25
N ALA A 41 5.51 -22.86 -10.23
CA ALA A 41 4.54 -23.08 -11.30
C ALA A 41 4.92 -24.27 -12.20
N ALA A 42 6.22 -24.50 -12.44
CA ALA A 42 6.71 -25.62 -13.23
C ALA A 42 6.38 -27.00 -12.62
N THR A 43 6.21 -27.07 -11.30
CA THR A 43 5.88 -28.32 -10.57
C THR A 43 4.40 -28.41 -10.22
N ALA A 44 3.63 -27.35 -10.51
CA ALA A 44 2.26 -27.17 -10.04
C ALA A 44 1.22 -27.66 -11.06
N GLU A 45 0.38 -28.62 -10.66
CA GLU A 45 -0.69 -29.17 -11.50
C GLU A 45 -1.80 -28.15 -11.85
N TRP A 46 -1.89 -27.03 -11.12
CA TRP A 46 -2.96 -26.03 -11.26
C TRP A 46 -2.75 -25.02 -12.39
N ILE A 47 -1.60 -25.05 -13.08
CA ILE A 47 -1.32 -24.25 -14.28
C ILE A 47 -0.92 -25.19 -15.44
N PRO A 48 -1.84 -26.03 -15.95
CA PRO A 48 -1.49 -26.98 -17.01
C PRO A 48 -1.15 -26.26 -18.31
N GLY A 49 0.05 -26.54 -18.85
CA GLY A 49 0.45 -26.19 -20.22
C GLY A 49 0.78 -24.72 -20.49
N ARG A 50 1.14 -23.92 -19.47
CA ARG A 50 1.59 -22.53 -19.67
C ARG A 50 2.96 -22.30 -19.05
N GLU A 51 3.91 -21.93 -19.90
CA GLU A 51 5.24 -21.46 -19.50
C GLU A 51 5.12 -20.01 -18.98
N LEU A 52 5.49 -19.78 -17.73
CA LEU A 52 5.57 -18.43 -17.16
C LEU A 52 6.93 -17.83 -17.52
N VAL A 53 6.92 -16.60 -18.02
CA VAL A 53 8.12 -15.85 -18.37
C VAL A 53 8.07 -14.48 -17.71
N VAL A 54 9.22 -13.98 -17.27
CA VAL A 54 9.33 -12.61 -16.75
C VAL A 54 9.21 -11.65 -17.93
N MET A 55 8.13 -10.87 -17.98
CA MET A 55 7.92 -9.85 -19.02
C MET A 55 8.59 -8.52 -18.69
N GLU A 56 8.61 -8.17 -17.40
CA GLU A 56 9.24 -6.96 -16.88
C GLU A 56 9.84 -7.26 -15.51
N GLU A 57 11.10 -6.87 -15.32
CA GLU A 57 11.78 -6.92 -14.02
C GLU A 57 11.39 -5.71 -13.17
N ALA A 58 11.30 -5.90 -11.86
CA ALA A 58 11.10 -4.82 -10.92
C ALA A 58 12.27 -3.83 -10.99
N ARG A 59 11.95 -2.54 -10.96
CA ARG A 59 12.92 -1.44 -10.97
C ARG A 59 12.81 -0.66 -9.67
N GLU A 60 13.94 -0.13 -9.21
CA GLU A 60 13.99 0.71 -8.02
C GLU A 60 13.05 1.91 -8.17
N PRO A 61 12.05 2.09 -7.28
CA PRO A 61 11.15 3.22 -7.35
C PRO A 61 11.90 4.52 -7.02
N THR A 62 11.75 5.54 -7.87
CA THR A 62 12.34 6.87 -7.64
C THR A 62 11.60 7.70 -6.59
N THR A 63 10.38 7.30 -6.24
CA THR A 63 9.51 7.97 -5.29
C THR A 63 8.76 6.95 -4.45
N PRO A 64 8.56 7.20 -3.14
CA PRO A 64 7.83 6.28 -2.28
C PRO A 64 6.36 6.19 -2.69
N VAL A 65 5.81 4.97 -2.71
CA VAL A 65 4.39 4.72 -2.98
C VAL A 65 3.50 5.09 -1.78
N SER A 66 4.06 5.04 -0.57
CA SER A 66 3.42 5.36 0.70
C SER A 66 4.46 5.76 1.76
N PRO A 67 4.07 6.46 2.85
CA PRO A 67 2.79 7.14 3.05
C PRO A 67 2.70 8.45 2.24
N ARG A 68 1.48 8.84 1.87
CA ARG A 68 1.21 10.12 1.18
C ARG A 68 1.17 11.26 2.21
N THR A 69 2.35 11.74 2.60
CA THR A 69 2.51 12.71 3.69
C THR A 69 1.65 13.96 3.52
N ILE A 70 1.64 14.58 2.34
CA ILE A 70 0.86 15.79 2.06
C ILE A 70 -0.64 15.56 2.30
N LEU A 71 -1.20 14.47 1.76
CA LEU A 71 -2.61 14.13 1.92
C LEU A 71 -2.94 13.87 3.39
N ASN A 72 -2.10 13.07 4.07
CA ASN A 72 -2.29 12.73 5.47
C ASN A 72 -2.24 13.99 6.36
N THR A 73 -1.33 14.92 6.07
CA THR A 73 -1.23 16.20 6.78
C THR A 73 -2.47 17.07 6.55
N LEU A 74 -2.98 17.17 5.31
CA LEU A 74 -4.20 17.93 5.03
C LEU A 74 -5.41 17.36 5.79
N VAL A 75 -5.56 16.03 5.78
CA VAL A 75 -6.61 15.35 6.56
C VAL A 75 -6.45 15.65 8.05
N ALA A 76 -5.22 15.55 8.59
CA ALA A 76 -4.94 15.84 9.99
C ALA A 76 -5.29 17.30 10.37
N VAL A 77 -5.01 18.26 9.50
CA VAL A 77 -5.35 19.68 9.72
C VAL A 77 -6.87 19.88 9.77
N ILE A 78 -7.61 19.30 8.83
CA ILE A 78 -9.08 19.41 8.78
C ILE A 78 -9.71 18.79 10.04
N VAL A 79 -9.28 17.58 10.40
CA VAL A 79 -9.77 16.89 11.60
C VAL A 79 -9.39 17.68 12.85
N GLY A 80 -8.16 18.18 12.94
CA GLY A 80 -7.68 19.00 14.05
C GLY A 80 -8.50 20.27 14.24
N MET A 81 -8.83 20.98 13.15
CA MET A 81 -9.70 22.16 13.20
C MET A 81 -11.10 21.81 13.71
N ALA A 82 -11.69 20.71 13.24
CA ALA A 82 -13.00 20.26 13.71
C ALA A 82 -13.00 19.96 15.21
N VAL A 83 -11.94 19.32 15.71
CA VAL A 83 -11.76 19.04 17.15
C VAL A 83 -11.62 20.33 17.96
N VAL A 84 -10.82 21.29 17.49
CA VAL A 84 -10.66 22.59 18.18
C VAL A 84 -12.00 23.32 18.27
N VAL A 85 -12.77 23.38 17.18
CA VAL A 85 -14.09 24.01 17.16
C VAL A 85 -15.02 23.31 18.16
N ALA A 86 -15.09 21.98 18.14
CA ALA A 86 -15.90 21.21 19.08
C ALA A 86 -15.51 21.48 20.54
N LEU A 87 -14.21 21.56 20.84
CA LEU A 87 -13.73 21.86 22.19
C LEU A 87 -14.08 23.28 22.64
N VAL A 88 -14.00 24.27 21.76
CA VAL A 88 -14.42 25.65 22.07
C VAL A 88 -15.90 25.69 22.43
N PHE A 89 -16.76 25.05 21.63
CA PHE A 89 -18.19 24.96 21.94
C PHE A 89 -18.48 24.20 23.23
N ALA A 90 -17.81 23.07 23.46
CA ALA A 90 -17.95 22.30 24.68
C ALA A 90 -17.55 23.12 25.92
N ARG A 91 -16.47 23.90 25.82
CA ARG A 91 -15.99 24.74 26.93
C ARG A 91 -16.96 25.89 27.23
N GLU A 92 -17.51 26.52 26.19
CA GLU A 92 -18.47 27.61 26.36
C GLU A 92 -19.81 27.10 26.90
N TYR A 93 -20.28 25.94 26.45
CA TYR A 93 -21.47 25.29 26.99
C TYR A 93 -21.33 25.00 28.49
N LEU A 94 -20.19 24.44 28.92
CA LEU A 94 -19.94 24.16 30.33
C LEU A 94 -19.90 25.44 31.18
N ARG A 95 -19.30 26.52 30.66
CA ARG A 95 -19.30 27.82 31.32
C ARG A 95 -20.72 28.36 31.48
N PHE A 96 -21.53 28.30 30.43
CA PHE A 96 -22.90 28.78 30.44
C PHE A 96 -23.75 28.03 31.48
N VAL A 97 -23.63 26.70 31.54
CA VAL A 97 -24.36 25.87 32.51
C VAL A 97 -23.98 26.20 33.95
N ASN A 98 -22.70 26.46 34.25
CA ASN A 98 -22.25 26.79 35.60
C ASN A 98 -22.68 28.19 36.10
N GLN A 99 -23.29 29.02 35.25
CA GLN A 99 -23.82 30.34 35.63
C GLN A 99 -25.34 30.34 35.91
N LEU A 100 -26.00 29.20 35.73
CA LEU A 100 -27.41 28.98 36.05
C LEU A 100 -27.57 28.36 37.44
#